data_AF-A0A317H575-F1
#
_entry.id   AF-A0A317H575-F1
#
_cell.length_a   1.000
_cell.length_b   1.000
_cell.length_c   1.000
_cell.angle_alpha   90.00
_cell.angle_beta   90.00
_cell.angle_gamma   90.00
#
_symmetry.space_group_name_H-M   'P 1'
#
loop_
_entity.id
_entity.type
_entity.pdbx_description
1 polymer ?
#
loop_
_entity_poly.entity_id
_entity_poly.type
_entity_poly.pdbx_seq_one_letter_code
_entity_poly.pdbx_strand_id
1 'polypeptide(L)'
;MTSAAVVAEKLVGGKVNARGGNYLVPCPAHEDSSPSLSLCDGDRGLMVHCFAGCKAKDVFEAIRKKLGKQIGDERVAPEPVKGSSEYGRRQHEKAAWLWSQRKPIAGTIAEKYLRGRGITCALPATLGFLPPKKSEHHPAMIAAFATVDEPEPGLLGKPRHVASVHLTLLRPDGSDKADVEKPKLMVGSSRLPIVLAPPNDLLGLAISEGIEDALTEHLSTGVGAWAAGAAGRMPNLADLVPSYIEAVTILAHNDDAGRRGARDLAVTLDRRGTQVTIEGLS
;
A
#
# COMPACT_ATOMS: atom_id res chain seq x y z
N MET A 1 -33.84 -4.28 -13.24
CA MET A 1 -32.42 -3.87 -13.40
C MET A 1 -31.55 -5.08 -13.08
N THR A 2 -30.51 -5.35 -13.87
CA THR A 2 -29.55 -6.43 -13.56
C THR A 2 -28.64 -5.97 -12.42
N SER A 3 -28.54 -6.77 -11.35
CA SER A 3 -27.66 -6.47 -10.21
C SER A 3 -26.18 -6.59 -10.57
N ALA A 4 -25.32 -5.92 -9.82
CA ALA A 4 -23.87 -5.99 -9.96
C ALA A 4 -23.35 -7.43 -9.84
N ALA A 5 -23.98 -8.25 -8.99
CA ALA A 5 -23.68 -9.67 -8.85
C ALA A 5 -23.84 -10.41 -10.19
N VAL A 6 -25.00 -10.25 -10.83
CA VAL A 6 -25.29 -10.93 -12.11
C VAL A 6 -24.38 -10.43 -13.22
N VAL A 7 -24.06 -9.13 -13.26
CA VAL A 7 -23.10 -8.59 -14.24
C VAL A 7 -21.72 -9.19 -14.01
N ALA A 8 -21.24 -9.22 -12.76
CA ALA A 8 -19.95 -9.79 -12.40
C ALA A 8 -19.84 -11.27 -12.79
N GLU A 9 -20.84 -12.08 -12.46
CA GLU A 9 -20.85 -13.50 -12.76
C GLU A 9 -20.83 -13.78 -14.26
N LYS A 10 -21.57 -13.00 -15.04
CA LYS A 10 -21.57 -13.15 -16.50
C LYS A 10 -20.26 -12.69 -17.15
N LEU A 11 -19.61 -11.65 -16.62
CA LEU A 11 -18.31 -11.19 -17.14
C LEU A 11 -17.19 -12.20 -16.88
N VAL A 12 -17.25 -12.90 -15.74
CA VAL A 12 -16.27 -13.93 -15.36
C VAL A 12 -16.61 -15.30 -15.93
N GLY A 13 -17.90 -15.58 -16.20
CA GLY A 13 -18.38 -16.89 -16.63
C GLY A 13 -18.56 -17.88 -15.47
N GLY A 14 -18.83 -17.39 -14.25
CA GLY A 14 -18.98 -18.21 -13.05
C GLY A 14 -19.29 -17.38 -11.80
N LYS A 15 -19.42 -18.04 -10.63
CA LYS A 15 -19.71 -17.35 -9.36
C LYS A 15 -18.57 -16.41 -8.95
N VAL A 16 -18.91 -15.21 -8.49
CA VAL A 16 -17.95 -14.22 -7.99
C VAL A 16 -18.38 -13.79 -6.58
N ASN A 17 -17.44 -13.80 -5.63
CA ASN A 17 -17.70 -13.35 -4.27
C ASN A 17 -17.47 -11.83 -4.15
N ALA A 18 -18.41 -11.14 -3.51
CA ALA A 18 -18.24 -9.73 -3.18
C ALA A 18 -17.16 -9.53 -2.11
N ARG A 19 -16.45 -8.40 -2.17
CA ARG A 19 -15.50 -7.91 -1.17
C ARG A 19 -15.96 -6.52 -0.72
N GLY A 20 -16.44 -6.41 0.52
CA GLY A 20 -16.94 -5.14 1.05
C GLY A 20 -18.11 -4.56 0.26
N GLY A 21 -18.97 -5.43 -0.30
CA GLY A 21 -20.12 -5.03 -1.12
C GLY A 21 -19.83 -4.77 -2.60
N ASN A 22 -18.57 -4.88 -3.05
CA ASN A 22 -18.21 -4.74 -4.46
C ASN A 22 -17.72 -6.06 -5.07
N TYR A 23 -17.92 -6.25 -6.38
CA TYR A 23 -17.37 -7.35 -7.16
C TYR A 23 -16.17 -6.85 -7.96
N LEU A 24 -15.03 -7.54 -7.87
CA LEU A 24 -13.84 -7.22 -8.66
C LEU A 24 -13.67 -8.25 -9.79
N VAL A 25 -13.78 -7.81 -11.04
CA VAL A 25 -13.78 -8.67 -12.24
C VAL A 25 -12.86 -8.12 -13.33
N PRO A 26 -12.49 -8.93 -14.34
CA PRO A 26 -11.80 -8.43 -15.52
C PRO A 26 -12.61 -7.36 -16.25
N CYS A 27 -11.97 -6.24 -16.57
CA CYS A 27 -12.61 -5.17 -17.30
C CYS A 27 -12.81 -5.58 -18.77
N PRO A 28 -14.03 -5.53 -19.34
CA PRO A 28 -14.25 -5.91 -20.73
C PRO A 28 -13.82 -4.83 -21.74
N ALA A 29 -13.45 -3.63 -21.28
CA ALA A 29 -13.05 -2.50 -22.13
C ALA A 29 -11.56 -2.49 -22.51
N HIS A 30 -10.77 -3.44 -22.00
CA HIS A 30 -9.38 -3.68 -22.42
C HIS A 30 -9.03 -5.16 -22.23
N GLU A 31 -7.85 -5.56 -22.70
CA GLU A 31 -7.31 -6.89 -22.38
C GLU A 31 -6.89 -6.92 -20.91
N ASP A 32 -7.74 -7.51 -20.07
CA ASP A 32 -7.52 -7.55 -18.62
C ASP A 32 -7.27 -8.98 -18.13
N SER A 33 -6.00 -9.36 -18.00
CA SER A 33 -5.59 -10.63 -17.41
C SER A 33 -5.65 -10.64 -15.88
N SER A 34 -6.01 -9.52 -15.25
CA SER A 34 -5.86 -9.30 -13.82
C SER A 34 -6.95 -8.35 -13.29
N PRO A 35 -8.05 -8.88 -12.72
CA PRO A 35 -9.29 -8.14 -12.44
C PRO A 35 -9.09 -6.69 -11.99
N SER A 36 -9.50 -5.72 -12.82
CA SER A 36 -9.35 -4.28 -12.53
C SER A 36 -10.67 -3.51 -12.42
N LEU A 37 -11.81 -4.15 -12.71
CA LEU A 37 -13.12 -3.52 -12.70
C LEU A 37 -13.87 -3.82 -11.40
N SER A 38 -14.13 -2.79 -10.61
CA SER A 38 -15.03 -2.82 -9.46
C SER A 38 -16.47 -2.55 -9.89
N LEU A 39 -17.40 -3.40 -9.45
CA LEU A 39 -18.84 -3.31 -9.70
C LEU A 39 -19.60 -3.31 -8.38
N CYS A 40 -20.61 -2.45 -8.22
CA CYS A 40 -21.54 -2.52 -7.11
C CYS A 40 -22.91 -1.94 -7.48
N ASP A 41 -23.92 -2.33 -6.71
CA ASP A 41 -25.26 -1.76 -6.82
C ASP A 41 -25.29 -0.44 -6.05
N GLY A 42 -25.56 0.66 -6.73
CA GLY A 42 -25.85 1.95 -6.12
C GLY A 42 -27.36 2.22 -6.05
N ASP A 43 -27.75 3.24 -5.27
CA ASP A 43 -29.17 3.57 -5.01
C ASP A 43 -30.01 3.80 -6.28
N ARG A 44 -29.36 4.14 -7.40
CA ARG A 44 -30.00 4.48 -8.67
C ARG A 44 -29.52 3.64 -9.87
N GLY A 45 -28.75 2.57 -9.63
CA GLY A 45 -28.28 1.67 -10.70
C GLY A 45 -26.88 1.11 -10.47
N LEU A 46 -26.37 0.40 -11.49
CA LEU A 46 -25.05 -0.22 -11.47
C LEU A 46 -23.94 0.84 -11.47
N MET A 47 -23.00 0.75 -10.54
CA MET A 47 -21.80 1.58 -10.48
C MET A 47 -20.58 0.79 -10.93
N VAL A 48 -19.73 1.42 -11.74
CA VAL A 48 -18.53 0.81 -12.30
C VAL A 48 -17.31 1.71 -12.07
N HIS A 49 -16.19 1.11 -11.67
CA HIS A 49 -14.91 1.82 -11.60
C HIS A 49 -13.76 0.90 -12.03
N CYS A 50 -13.02 1.32 -13.06
CA CYS A 50 -11.86 0.58 -13.56
C CYS A 50 -10.57 1.18 -12.99
N PHE A 51 -9.87 0.45 -12.11
CA PHE A 51 -8.61 0.91 -11.52
C PHE A 51 -7.45 1.02 -12.52
N ALA A 52 -7.58 0.40 -13.71
CA ALA A 52 -6.63 0.55 -14.81
C ALA A 52 -6.86 1.83 -15.65
N GLY A 53 -7.94 2.57 -15.40
CA GLY A 53 -8.18 3.90 -15.98
C GLY A 53 -9.11 3.95 -17.20
N CYS A 54 -9.89 2.91 -17.48
CA CYS A 54 -10.93 2.98 -18.50
C CYS A 54 -12.02 4.00 -18.11
N LYS A 55 -12.53 4.76 -19.07
CA LYS A 55 -13.67 5.66 -18.82
C LYS A 55 -14.92 4.81 -18.60
N ALA A 56 -15.79 5.27 -17.69
CA ALA A 56 -17.01 4.54 -17.36
C ALA A 56 -17.90 4.29 -18.60
N LYS A 57 -17.97 5.24 -19.54
CA LYS A 57 -18.69 5.08 -20.81
C LYS A 57 -18.20 3.86 -21.61
N ASP A 58 -16.89 3.74 -21.80
CA ASP A 58 -16.28 2.63 -22.54
C ASP A 58 -16.51 1.29 -21.84
N VAL A 59 -16.49 1.29 -20.50
CA VAL A 59 -16.84 0.12 -19.68
C VAL A 59 -18.29 -0.28 -19.91
N PHE A 60 -19.25 0.63 -19.78
CA PHE A 60 -20.67 0.31 -20.00
C PHE A 60 -20.94 -0.18 -21.43
N GLU A 61 -20.34 0.44 -22.43
CA GLU A 61 -20.44 0.00 -23.83
C GLU A 61 -19.93 -1.45 -24.00
N ALA A 62 -18.76 -1.76 -23.44
CA ALA A 62 -18.19 -3.10 -23.50
C ALA A 62 -19.03 -4.14 -22.74
N ILE A 63 -19.57 -3.80 -21.57
CA ILE A 63 -20.46 -4.71 -20.81
C ILE A 63 -21.72 -4.98 -21.63
N ARG A 64 -22.34 -3.97 -22.26
CA ARG A 64 -23.51 -4.17 -23.12
C ARG A 64 -23.22 -5.04 -24.33
N LYS A 65 -22.06 -4.86 -24.96
CA LYS A 65 -21.65 -5.68 -26.10
C LYS A 65 -21.54 -7.15 -25.72
N LYS A 66 -21.06 -7.46 -24.50
CA LYS A 66 -20.96 -8.84 -23.99
C LYS A 66 -22.28 -9.41 -23.46
N LEU A 67 -23.09 -8.61 -22.78
CA LEU A 67 -24.25 -9.09 -22.00
C LEU A 67 -25.63 -8.75 -22.61
N GLY A 68 -25.67 -7.94 -23.66
CA GLY A 68 -26.91 -7.43 -24.28
C GLY A 68 -27.49 -6.19 -23.57
N LYS A 69 -28.60 -5.66 -24.11
CA LYS A 69 -29.24 -4.39 -23.69
C LYS A 69 -29.94 -4.41 -22.31
N GLN A 70 -29.78 -5.45 -21.49
CA GLN A 70 -30.52 -5.59 -20.22
C GLN A 70 -29.91 -4.88 -19.01
N ILE A 71 -28.85 -4.10 -19.21
CA ILE A 71 -28.23 -3.31 -18.15
C ILE A 71 -29.05 -2.04 -17.96
N GLY A 72 -29.43 -1.73 -16.72
CA GLY A 72 -30.18 -0.50 -16.40
C GLY A 72 -29.44 0.77 -16.82
N ASP A 73 -30.11 1.93 -16.72
CA ASP A 73 -29.59 3.22 -17.18
C ASP A 73 -28.11 3.47 -16.83
N GLU A 74 -27.34 3.97 -17.79
CA GLU A 74 -25.94 4.38 -17.57
C GLU A 74 -25.92 5.51 -16.56
N ARG A 75 -25.23 5.31 -15.44
CA ARG A 75 -24.81 6.43 -14.62
C ARG A 75 -23.35 6.24 -14.26
N VAL A 76 -22.54 7.15 -14.78
CA VAL A 76 -21.19 7.36 -14.27
C VAL A 76 -21.36 7.88 -12.85
N ALA A 77 -20.94 7.09 -11.86
CA ALA A 77 -20.86 7.61 -10.50
C ALA A 77 -19.98 8.86 -10.53
N PRO A 78 -20.41 10.01 -9.98
CA PRO A 78 -19.57 11.18 -9.93
C PRO A 78 -18.23 10.82 -9.27
N GLU A 79 -17.16 11.47 -9.71
CA GLU A 79 -15.88 11.35 -9.03
C GLU A 79 -16.06 11.87 -7.60
N PRO A 80 -15.75 11.07 -6.58
CA PRO A 80 -15.99 11.45 -5.21
C PRO A 80 -15.08 12.62 -4.87
N VAL A 81 -15.64 13.61 -4.19
CA VAL A 81 -14.91 14.79 -3.74
C VAL A 81 -13.76 14.34 -2.82
N LYS A 82 -12.56 14.86 -3.05
CA LYS A 82 -11.40 14.61 -2.19
C LYS A 82 -11.74 14.94 -0.74
N GLY A 83 -11.42 14.01 0.16
CA GLY A 83 -11.73 14.14 1.59
C GLY A 83 -13.09 13.56 2.02
N SER A 84 -13.95 13.16 1.08
CA SER A 84 -15.18 12.43 1.42
C SER A 84 -14.89 10.99 1.87
N SER A 85 -15.81 10.40 2.63
CA SER A 85 -15.74 8.98 3.03
C SER A 85 -15.70 8.04 1.83
N GLU A 86 -16.44 8.37 0.77
CA GLU A 86 -16.45 7.60 -0.48
C GLU A 86 -15.09 7.66 -1.19
N TYR A 87 -14.46 8.84 -1.25
CA TYR A 87 -13.11 8.98 -1.80
C TYR A 87 -12.12 8.11 -1.03
N GLY A 88 -12.17 8.15 0.30
CA GLY A 88 -11.35 7.29 1.17
C GLY A 88 -11.55 5.81 0.86
N ARG A 89 -12.80 5.35 0.79
CA ARG A 89 -13.15 3.96 0.43
C ARG A 89 -12.55 3.55 -0.91
N ARG A 90 -12.69 4.39 -1.95
CA ARG A 90 -12.12 4.11 -3.28
C ARG A 90 -10.59 4.07 -3.26
N GLN A 91 -9.93 4.91 -2.46
CA GLN A 91 -8.47 4.83 -2.30
C GLN A 91 -8.03 3.53 -1.61
N HIS A 92 -8.77 3.05 -0.60
CA HIS A 92 -8.47 1.77 0.04
C HIS A 92 -8.66 0.58 -0.91
N GLU A 93 -9.74 0.59 -1.69
CA GLU A 93 -9.98 -0.43 -2.72
C GLU A 93 -8.88 -0.42 -3.79
N LYS A 94 -8.45 0.78 -4.22
CA LYS A 94 -7.33 0.94 -5.15
C LYS A 94 -6.02 0.40 -4.55
N ALA A 95 -5.74 0.67 -3.27
CA ALA A 95 -4.56 0.15 -2.59
C ALA A 95 -4.56 -1.38 -2.53
N ALA A 96 -5.70 -1.98 -2.15
CA ALA A 96 -5.88 -3.43 -2.12
C ALA A 96 -5.72 -4.05 -3.51
N TRP A 97 -6.28 -3.40 -4.54
CA TRP A 97 -6.09 -3.80 -5.93
C TRP A 97 -4.60 -3.75 -6.31
N LEU A 98 -3.91 -2.61 -6.13
CA LEU A 98 -2.48 -2.48 -6.42
C LEU A 98 -1.63 -3.53 -5.70
N TRP A 99 -1.91 -3.79 -4.42
CA TRP A 99 -1.23 -4.83 -3.65
C TRP A 99 -1.44 -6.22 -4.27
N SER A 100 -2.63 -6.53 -4.78
CA SER A 100 -2.91 -7.81 -5.45
C SER A 100 -2.16 -7.98 -6.78
N GLN A 101 -1.76 -6.88 -7.43
CA GLN A 101 -1.06 -6.88 -8.72
C GLN A 101 0.45 -7.03 -8.58
N ARG A 102 0.97 -6.97 -7.35
CA ARG A 102 2.41 -7.01 -7.10
C ARG A 102 3.00 -8.38 -7.43
N LYS A 103 4.29 -8.37 -7.76
CA LYS A 103 5.18 -9.53 -7.75
C LYS A 103 5.97 -9.55 -6.43
N PRO A 104 6.48 -10.73 -6.00
CA PRO A 104 7.52 -10.77 -4.97
C PRO A 104 8.68 -9.82 -5.32
N ILE A 105 9.33 -9.24 -4.30
CA ILE A 105 10.42 -8.29 -4.54
C ILE A 105 11.69 -8.97 -5.08
N ALA A 106 11.90 -10.25 -4.77
CA ALA A 106 13.08 -11.01 -5.18
C ALA A 106 13.22 -11.09 -6.71
N GLY A 107 14.43 -10.86 -7.23
CA GLY A 107 14.76 -10.87 -8.64
C GLY A 107 14.21 -9.69 -9.44
N THR A 108 13.75 -8.62 -8.78
CA THR A 108 13.15 -7.45 -9.44
C THR A 108 14.02 -6.21 -9.35
N ILE A 109 13.67 -5.17 -10.12
CA ILE A 109 14.36 -3.88 -10.06
C ILE A 109 14.20 -3.19 -8.69
N ALA A 110 13.15 -3.52 -7.93
CA ALA A 110 12.96 -3.00 -6.58
C ALA A 110 13.97 -3.62 -5.60
N GLU A 111 14.28 -4.91 -5.74
CA GLU A 111 15.41 -5.50 -5.01
C GLU A 111 16.73 -4.86 -5.44
N LYS A 112 16.98 -4.74 -6.76
CA LYS A 112 18.20 -4.09 -7.27
C LYS A 112 18.40 -2.69 -6.68
N TYR A 113 17.32 -1.89 -6.61
CA TYR A 113 17.34 -0.58 -6.00
C TYR A 113 17.79 -0.62 -4.53
N LEU A 114 17.17 -1.49 -3.70
CA LEU A 114 17.56 -1.62 -2.29
C LEU A 114 19.00 -2.14 -2.13
N ARG A 115 19.43 -3.12 -2.94
CA ARG A 115 20.82 -3.61 -2.94
C ARG A 115 21.81 -2.51 -3.32
N GLY A 116 21.47 -1.68 -4.30
CA GLY A 116 22.28 -0.51 -4.69
C GLY A 116 22.40 0.54 -3.59
N ARG A 117 21.50 0.53 -2.60
CA ARG A 117 21.54 1.37 -1.40
C ARG A 117 22.28 0.71 -0.22
N GLY A 118 22.97 -0.41 -0.46
CA GLY A 118 23.73 -1.14 0.57
C GLY A 118 22.87 -2.02 1.48
N ILE A 119 21.57 -2.15 1.22
CA ILE A 119 20.67 -2.97 2.03
C ILE A 119 20.88 -4.43 1.65
N THR A 120 21.58 -5.19 2.48
CA THR A 120 21.93 -6.61 2.22
C THR A 120 21.16 -7.61 3.09
N CYS A 121 20.35 -7.15 4.04
CA CYS A 121 19.47 -7.99 4.86
C CYS A 121 18.34 -8.64 4.04
N ALA A 122 17.62 -9.59 4.64
CA ALA A 122 16.46 -10.22 4.02
C ALA A 122 15.36 -9.17 3.76
N LEU A 123 14.72 -9.26 2.59
CA LEU A 123 13.62 -8.35 2.23
C LEU A 123 12.27 -9.00 2.56
N PRO A 124 11.43 -8.38 3.39
CA PRO A 124 10.21 -8.99 3.92
C PRO A 124 9.06 -9.04 2.91
N ALA A 125 8.07 -9.90 3.17
CA ALA A 125 6.86 -10.04 2.34
C ALA A 125 5.91 -8.82 2.40
N THR A 126 6.18 -7.87 3.29
CA THR A 126 5.56 -6.54 3.33
C THR A 126 6.06 -5.62 2.21
N LEU A 127 7.13 -6.00 1.51
CA LEU A 127 7.61 -5.38 0.29
C LEU A 127 7.30 -6.23 -0.95
N GLY A 128 7.12 -5.57 -2.08
CA GLY A 128 6.89 -6.20 -3.37
C GLY A 128 7.28 -5.28 -4.52
N PHE A 129 7.07 -5.77 -5.73
CA PHE A 129 7.33 -5.04 -6.96
C PHE A 129 6.05 -4.87 -7.77
N LEU A 130 5.75 -3.64 -8.18
CA LEU A 130 4.65 -3.33 -9.08
C LEU A 130 5.21 -2.99 -10.47
N PRO A 131 5.06 -3.88 -11.47
CA PRO A 131 5.51 -3.59 -12.83
C PRO A 131 4.65 -2.49 -13.47
N PRO A 132 5.21 -1.71 -14.40
CA PRO A 132 4.45 -0.69 -15.11
C PRO A 132 3.46 -1.38 -16.05
N LYS A 133 2.18 -0.99 -15.98
CA LYS A 133 1.13 -1.51 -16.89
C LYS A 133 1.06 -0.79 -18.24
N LYS A 134 1.60 0.44 -18.31
CA LYS A 134 1.64 1.28 -19.51
C LYS A 134 3.04 1.85 -19.65
N SER A 135 3.42 2.23 -20.87
CA SER A 135 4.73 2.86 -21.14
C SER A 135 4.94 4.16 -20.37
N GLU A 136 3.86 4.89 -20.05
CA GLU A 136 3.92 6.12 -19.25
C GLU A 136 4.03 5.89 -17.73
N HIS A 137 3.84 4.66 -17.25
CA HIS A 137 3.91 4.35 -15.83
C HIS A 137 5.34 3.99 -15.43
N HIS A 138 5.78 4.49 -14.28
CA HIS A 138 7.02 4.03 -13.68
C HIS A 138 6.82 2.66 -13.00
N PRO A 139 7.82 1.77 -13.07
CA PRO A 139 7.88 0.64 -12.14
C PRO A 139 7.96 1.16 -10.70
N ALA A 140 7.46 0.40 -9.73
CA ALA A 140 7.49 0.81 -8.34
C ALA A 140 7.85 -0.32 -7.38
N MET A 141 8.62 0.00 -6.34
CA MET A 141 8.56 -0.78 -5.10
C MET A 141 7.24 -0.46 -4.41
N ILE A 142 6.51 -1.49 -4.01
CA ILE A 142 5.23 -1.36 -3.28
C ILE A 142 5.40 -1.96 -1.88
N ALA A 143 4.97 -1.22 -0.86
CA ALA A 143 5.04 -1.62 0.53
C ALA A 143 3.66 -1.56 1.20
N ALA A 144 3.32 -2.57 1.99
CA ALA A 144 2.06 -2.63 2.71
C ALA A 144 2.16 -1.91 4.06
N PHE A 145 1.18 -1.04 4.34
CA PHE A 145 0.93 -0.60 5.72
C PHE A 145 0.10 -1.65 6.43
N ALA A 146 0.77 -2.56 7.14
CA ALA A 146 0.15 -3.67 7.82
C ALA A 146 1.05 -4.15 8.98
N THR A 147 0.43 -4.53 10.08
CA THR A 147 1.06 -5.46 11.01
C THR A 147 1.06 -6.85 10.39
N VAL A 148 2.04 -7.66 10.76
CA VAL A 148 2.25 -9.00 10.22
C VAL A 148 2.53 -9.96 11.36
N ASP A 149 2.12 -11.21 11.17
CA ASP A 149 2.53 -12.32 12.02
C ASP A 149 3.99 -12.68 11.76
N GLU A 150 4.58 -13.38 12.72
CA GLU A 150 5.91 -13.99 12.62
C GLU A 150 5.71 -15.51 12.70
N PRO A 151 5.40 -16.18 11.57
CA PRO A 151 5.15 -17.62 11.57
C PRO A 151 6.36 -18.45 12.00
N GLU A 152 7.57 -17.93 11.79
CA GLU A 152 8.84 -18.52 12.21
C GLU A 152 9.76 -17.42 12.73
N PRO A 153 10.64 -17.69 13.72
CA PRO A 153 11.56 -16.69 14.25
C PRO A 153 12.37 -15.98 13.16
N GLY A 154 12.32 -14.65 13.14
CA GLY A 154 12.95 -13.77 12.17
C GLY A 154 12.23 -13.63 10.83
N LEU A 155 11.14 -14.36 10.59
CA LEU A 155 10.43 -14.35 9.31
C LEU A 155 9.08 -13.64 9.42
N LEU A 156 8.97 -12.48 8.78
CA LEU A 156 7.67 -11.80 8.63
C LEU A 156 6.74 -12.56 7.68
N GLY A 157 5.53 -12.81 8.16
CA GLY A 157 4.44 -13.39 7.40
C GLY A 157 3.91 -12.47 6.30
N LYS A 158 2.94 -12.97 5.54
CA LYS A 158 2.32 -12.21 4.44
C LYS A 158 1.29 -11.24 5.01
N PRO A 159 1.34 -9.93 4.69
CA PRO A 159 0.35 -8.99 5.16
C PRO A 159 -1.03 -9.34 4.58
N ARG A 160 -2.02 -9.34 5.47
CA ARG A 160 -3.43 -9.62 5.15
C ARG A 160 -4.22 -8.31 5.14
N HIS A 161 -5.33 -8.28 4.38
CA HIS A 161 -6.26 -7.14 4.34
C HIS A 161 -5.60 -5.77 4.07
N VAL A 162 -4.59 -5.74 3.18
CA VAL A 162 -3.87 -4.51 2.85
C VAL A 162 -4.81 -3.51 2.17
N ALA A 163 -5.12 -2.42 2.88
CA ALA A 163 -5.99 -1.33 2.44
C ALA A 163 -5.25 0.00 2.26
N SER A 164 -3.93 0.01 2.45
CA SER A 164 -3.06 1.17 2.24
C SER A 164 -1.68 0.71 1.83
N VAL A 165 -1.09 1.36 0.83
CA VAL A 165 0.25 1.03 0.32
C VAL A 165 1.09 2.27 0.11
N HIS A 166 2.39 2.12 0.28
CA HIS A 166 3.40 3.10 -0.12
C HIS A 166 4.06 2.63 -1.42
N LEU A 167 4.12 3.50 -2.42
CA LEU A 167 4.79 3.27 -3.69
C LEU A 167 6.04 4.14 -3.75
N THR A 168 7.18 3.53 -4.05
CA THR A 168 8.40 4.24 -4.45
C THR A 168 8.58 4.00 -5.94
N LEU A 169 8.31 5.02 -6.75
CA LEU A 169 8.53 4.99 -8.20
C LEU A 169 10.02 4.92 -8.47
N LEU A 170 10.43 4.01 -9.35
CA LEU A 170 11.82 3.73 -9.66
C LEU A 170 12.12 4.08 -11.11
N ARG A 171 13.40 4.36 -11.40
CA ARG A 171 13.89 4.32 -12.78
C ARG A 171 13.75 2.91 -13.34
N PRO A 172 13.53 2.76 -14.66
CA PRO A 172 13.40 1.44 -15.30
C PRO A 172 14.57 0.49 -15.06
N ASP A 173 15.78 1.02 -14.86
CA ASP A 173 17.00 0.26 -14.59
C ASP A 173 17.20 -0.05 -13.10
N GLY A 174 16.36 0.48 -12.21
CA GLY A 174 16.47 0.34 -10.76
C GLY A 174 17.66 1.06 -10.12
N SER A 175 18.31 2.01 -10.81
CA SER A 175 19.48 2.71 -10.27
C SER A 175 19.12 3.66 -9.12
N ASP A 176 17.92 4.25 -9.19
CA ASP A 176 17.44 5.26 -8.28
C ASP A 176 15.89 5.35 -8.37
N LYS A 177 15.31 6.24 -7.57
CA LYS A 177 13.94 6.70 -7.68
C LYS A 177 13.70 7.36 -9.05
N ALA A 178 12.47 7.29 -9.53
CA ALA A 178 12.06 7.93 -10.78
C ALA A 178 12.30 9.45 -10.74
N ASP A 179 12.69 10.01 -11.89
CA ASP A 179 12.94 11.45 -12.08
C ASP A 179 11.65 12.25 -12.21
N VAL A 180 10.90 12.30 -11.11
CA VAL A 180 9.64 13.04 -10.99
C VAL A 180 9.62 13.84 -9.70
N GLU A 181 8.83 14.91 -9.64
CA GLU A 181 8.76 15.79 -8.46
C GLU A 181 8.42 15.02 -7.17
N LYS A 182 7.53 14.02 -7.27
CA LYS A 182 7.05 13.22 -6.12
C LYS A 182 7.19 11.72 -6.44
N PRO A 183 8.37 11.13 -6.25
CA PRO A 183 8.61 9.72 -6.56
C PRO A 183 8.04 8.77 -5.50
N LYS A 184 7.55 9.30 -4.36
CA LYS A 184 6.87 8.53 -3.33
C LYS A 184 5.38 8.87 -3.34
N LEU A 185 4.55 7.85 -3.42
CA LEU A 185 3.08 7.98 -3.42
C LEU A 185 2.50 7.12 -2.31
N MET A 186 1.43 7.61 -1.69
CA MET A 186 0.60 6.82 -0.78
C MET A 186 -0.77 6.63 -1.41
N VAL A 187 -1.27 5.41 -1.37
CA VAL A 187 -2.63 5.08 -1.82
C VAL A 187 -3.37 4.45 -0.66
N GLY A 188 -4.53 5.01 -0.33
CA GLY A 188 -5.23 4.71 0.92
C GLY A 188 -4.67 5.52 2.10
N SER A 189 -5.24 5.28 3.28
CA SER A 189 -4.76 5.81 4.55
C SER A 189 -4.65 4.68 5.56
N SER A 190 -3.74 4.81 6.52
CA SER A 190 -3.59 3.83 7.59
C SER A 190 -2.93 4.48 8.80
N ARG A 191 -3.13 3.93 9.99
CA ARG A 191 -2.31 4.23 11.17
C ARG A 191 -1.20 3.19 11.38
N LEU A 192 -1.21 2.11 10.59
CA LEU A 192 -0.26 1.01 10.70
C LEU A 192 1.12 1.40 10.15
N PRO A 193 2.20 0.78 10.66
CA PRO A 193 3.53 0.91 10.08
C PRO A 193 3.67 0.07 8.80
N ILE A 194 4.76 0.28 8.08
CA ILE A 194 5.36 -0.72 7.20
C ILE A 194 6.36 -1.50 8.06
N VAL A 195 6.00 -2.73 8.44
CA VAL A 195 6.88 -3.59 9.24
C VAL A 195 7.95 -4.19 8.32
N LEU A 196 9.23 -3.94 8.62
CA LEU A 196 10.37 -4.33 7.79
C LEU A 196 11.22 -5.44 8.41
N ALA A 197 11.28 -5.48 9.74
CA ALA A 197 11.83 -6.57 10.52
C ALA A 197 10.98 -6.78 11.80
N PRO A 198 10.80 -8.03 12.26
CA PRO A 198 10.06 -8.29 13.49
C PRO A 198 10.85 -7.76 14.69
N PRO A 199 10.17 -7.24 15.73
CA PRO A 199 10.79 -7.15 17.04
C PRO A 199 11.30 -8.51 17.51
N ASN A 200 12.38 -8.53 18.28
CA ASN A 200 13.05 -9.75 18.73
C ASN A 200 13.58 -9.59 20.16
N ASP A 201 14.34 -10.57 20.63
CA ASP A 201 14.85 -10.64 22.02
C ASP A 201 15.80 -9.49 22.41
N LEU A 202 16.19 -8.61 21.46
CA LEU A 202 16.90 -7.37 21.79
C LEU A 202 15.99 -6.33 22.45
N LEU A 203 14.66 -6.53 22.43
CA LEU A 203 13.64 -5.62 22.97
C LEU A 203 13.73 -4.19 22.42
N GLY A 204 14.41 -4.04 21.29
CA GLY A 204 14.63 -2.79 20.58
C GLY A 204 13.78 -2.69 19.32
N LEU A 205 13.36 -1.47 18.97
CA LEU A 205 12.65 -1.17 17.74
C LEU A 205 13.16 0.13 17.10
N ALA A 206 13.61 0.04 15.85
CA ALA A 206 13.88 1.19 15.01
C ALA A 206 12.59 1.67 14.33
N ILE A 207 12.31 2.98 14.38
CA ILE A 207 11.21 3.62 13.67
C ILE A 207 11.77 4.75 12.82
N SER A 208 11.58 4.67 11.51
CA SER A 208 12.02 5.72 10.58
C SER A 208 10.85 6.34 9.82
N GLU A 209 11.14 7.43 9.11
CA GLU A 209 10.25 7.96 8.08
C GLU A 209 10.13 7.03 6.87
N GLY A 210 11.27 6.52 6.39
CA GLY A 210 11.42 5.83 5.11
C GLY A 210 11.88 4.39 5.23
N ILE A 211 11.49 3.58 4.24
CA ILE A 211 11.81 2.14 4.18
C ILE A 211 13.32 1.90 4.21
N GLU A 212 14.08 2.72 3.47
CA GLU A 212 15.53 2.56 3.35
C GLU A 212 16.25 2.78 4.69
N ASP A 213 15.84 3.81 5.45
CA ASP A 213 16.48 4.16 6.72
C ASP A 213 16.20 3.09 7.79
N ALA A 214 14.96 2.58 7.86
CA ALA A 214 14.62 1.49 8.78
C ALA A 214 15.35 0.19 8.45
N LEU A 215 15.49 -0.16 7.16
CA LEU A 215 16.25 -1.35 6.75
C LEU A 215 17.75 -1.19 7.01
N THR A 216 18.29 0.02 6.87
CA THR A 216 19.70 0.33 7.17
C THR A 216 19.99 0.16 8.66
N GLU A 217 19.08 0.63 9.50
CA GLU A 217 19.20 0.48 10.94
C GLU A 217 19.09 -0.98 11.38
N HIS A 218 18.09 -1.71 10.87
CA HIS A 218 17.98 -3.15 11.11
C HIS A 218 19.25 -3.90 10.69
N LEU A 219 19.83 -3.56 9.55
CA LEU A 219 21.08 -4.18 9.08
C LEU A 219 22.25 -3.89 10.01
N SER A 220 22.29 -2.71 10.63
CA SER A 220 23.39 -2.26 11.48
C SER A 220 23.29 -2.80 12.91
N THR A 221 22.08 -2.91 13.46
CA THR A 221 21.85 -3.23 14.88
C THR A 221 21.12 -4.54 15.13
N GLY A 222 20.45 -5.10 14.13
CA GLY A 222 19.67 -6.33 14.24
C GLY A 222 18.31 -6.18 14.94
N VAL A 223 17.96 -4.98 15.44
CA VAL A 223 16.69 -4.72 16.13
C VAL A 223 15.50 -4.77 15.16
N GLY A 224 14.28 -4.92 15.68
CA GLY A 224 13.08 -4.81 14.84
C GLY A 224 13.01 -3.45 14.14
N ALA A 225 12.36 -3.34 12.99
CA ALA A 225 12.37 -2.09 12.22
C ALA A 225 11.07 -1.82 11.49
N TRP A 226 10.55 -0.60 11.67
CA TRP A 226 9.33 -0.09 11.04
C TRP A 226 9.60 1.21 10.29
N ALA A 227 8.88 1.42 9.19
CA ALA A 227 8.79 2.72 8.53
C ALA A 227 7.38 3.32 8.67
N ALA A 228 7.30 4.61 8.98
CA ALA A 228 6.04 5.36 9.06
C ALA A 228 5.48 5.76 7.69
N GLY A 229 6.34 5.82 6.67
CA GLY A 229 6.04 6.25 5.31
C GLY A 229 6.09 7.76 5.09
N ALA A 230 6.05 8.56 6.17
CA ALA A 230 6.28 10.00 6.18
C ALA A 230 6.48 10.50 7.62
N ALA A 231 7.26 11.58 7.82
CA ALA A 231 7.48 12.19 9.14
C ALA A 231 6.21 12.42 9.97
N GLY A 232 5.20 13.08 9.38
CA GLY A 232 3.96 13.43 10.08
C GLY A 232 3.10 12.23 10.52
N ARG A 233 3.51 11.00 10.17
CA ARG A 233 2.82 9.76 10.54
C ARG A 233 3.48 9.05 11.71
N MET A 234 4.73 9.38 12.06
CA MET A 234 5.47 8.74 13.15
C MET A 234 4.68 8.71 14.46
N PRO A 235 3.99 9.79 14.90
CA PRO A 235 3.25 9.77 16.18
C PRO A 235 2.10 8.75 16.21
N ASN A 236 1.54 8.38 15.06
CA ASN A 236 0.46 7.38 15.00
C ASN A 236 0.93 5.97 15.36
N LEU A 237 2.24 5.73 15.32
CA LEU A 237 2.82 4.43 15.61
C LEU A 237 3.00 4.17 17.09
N ALA A 238 2.93 5.22 17.93
CA ALA A 238 3.20 5.10 19.35
C ALA A 238 2.38 3.96 19.97
N ASP A 239 1.04 4.02 19.87
CA ASP A 239 0.13 3.01 20.44
C ASP A 239 0.30 1.59 19.87
N LEU A 240 0.98 1.46 18.71
CA LEU A 240 1.23 0.17 18.08
C LEU A 240 2.51 -0.50 18.59
N VAL A 241 3.47 0.27 19.12
CA VAL A 241 4.70 -0.27 19.69
C VAL A 241 4.33 -1.24 20.83
N PRO A 242 4.71 -2.53 20.76
CA PRO A 242 4.37 -3.50 21.79
C PRO A 242 4.92 -3.10 23.17
N SER A 243 4.20 -3.42 24.24
CA SER A 243 4.58 -3.03 25.61
C SER A 243 5.86 -3.69 26.13
N TYR A 244 6.30 -4.78 25.49
CA TYR A 244 7.56 -5.45 25.84
C TYR A 244 8.79 -4.79 25.19
N ILE A 245 8.61 -3.79 24.33
CA ILE A 245 9.73 -3.03 23.77
C ILE A 245 10.24 -2.06 24.82
N GLU A 246 11.52 -2.20 25.16
CA GLU A 246 12.19 -1.39 26.18
C GLU A 246 12.86 -0.17 25.58
N ALA A 247 13.35 -0.27 24.33
CA ALA A 247 14.06 0.82 23.66
C ALA A 247 13.55 1.07 22.23
N VAL A 248 13.41 2.34 21.86
CA VAL A 248 13.06 2.77 20.50
C VAL A 248 14.07 3.79 19.99
N THR A 249 14.65 3.50 18.83
CA THR A 249 15.47 4.46 18.07
C THR A 249 14.63 5.08 16.96
N ILE A 250 14.46 6.39 16.98
CA ILE A 250 13.70 7.16 15.99
C ILE A 250 14.66 7.82 15.01
N LEU A 251 14.59 7.43 13.74
CA LEU A 251 15.40 7.96 12.65
C LEU A 251 14.58 9.01 11.89
N ALA A 252 14.95 10.27 12.04
CA ALA A 252 14.23 11.38 11.45
C ALA A 252 15.13 12.26 10.60
N HIS A 253 14.58 12.81 9.51
CA HIS A 253 15.33 13.74 8.68
C HIS A 253 15.35 15.12 9.35
N ASN A 254 16.44 15.87 9.16
CA ASN A 254 16.64 17.18 9.79
C ASN A 254 15.83 18.31 9.13
N ASP A 255 14.54 18.08 8.93
CA ASP A 255 13.57 19.08 8.48
C ASP A 255 12.47 19.31 9.54
N ASP A 256 11.62 20.30 9.32
CA ASP A 256 10.58 20.67 10.27
C ASP A 256 9.58 19.54 10.52
N ALA A 257 9.27 18.73 9.51
CA ALA A 257 8.33 17.64 9.64
C ALA A 257 8.97 16.49 10.42
N GLY A 258 10.19 16.09 10.07
CA GLY A 258 10.97 15.06 10.75
C GLY A 258 11.19 15.38 12.22
N ARG A 259 11.68 16.59 12.53
CA ARG A 259 11.86 17.05 13.92
C ARG A 259 10.59 16.99 14.75
N ARG A 260 9.46 17.47 14.21
CA ARG A 260 8.18 17.45 14.94
C ARG A 260 7.67 16.02 15.13
N GLY A 261 7.60 15.23 14.06
CA GLY A 261 7.10 13.86 14.11
C GLY A 261 7.90 12.96 15.06
N ALA A 262 9.23 13.11 15.07
CA ALA A 262 10.11 12.37 15.97
C ALA A 262 9.89 12.75 17.44
N ARG A 263 9.82 14.05 17.75
CA ARG A 263 9.59 14.55 19.11
C ARG A 263 8.23 14.11 19.65
N ASP A 264 7.18 14.21 18.85
CA ASP A 264 5.83 13.83 19.26
C ASP A 264 5.74 12.32 19.55
N LEU A 265 6.35 11.49 18.70
CA LEU A 265 6.49 10.05 18.94
C LEU A 265 7.30 9.77 20.21
N ALA A 266 8.45 10.42 20.38
CA ALA A 266 9.33 10.25 21.53
C ALA A 266 8.63 10.59 22.85
N VAL A 267 7.94 11.72 22.93
CA VAL A 267 7.18 12.12 24.12
C VAL A 267 6.11 11.09 24.49
N THR A 268 5.47 10.48 23.50
CA THR A 268 4.41 9.49 23.75
C THR A 268 4.99 8.16 24.24
N LEU A 269 6.12 7.74 23.70
CA LEU A 269 6.83 6.51 24.12
C LEU A 269 7.51 6.67 25.48
N ASP A 270 8.14 7.81 25.74
CA ASP A 270 8.77 8.13 27.03
C ASP A 270 7.74 8.09 28.18
N ARG A 271 6.54 8.63 27.96
CA ARG A 271 5.42 8.55 28.92
C ARG A 271 4.96 7.11 29.23
N ARG A 272 5.28 6.16 28.35
CA ARG A 272 5.01 4.73 28.55
C ARG A 272 6.16 3.98 29.21
N GLY A 273 7.26 4.67 29.54
CA GLY A 273 8.45 4.08 30.14
C GLY A 273 9.41 3.44 29.13
N THR A 274 9.22 3.67 27.83
CA THR A 274 10.14 3.20 26.79
C THR A 274 11.33 4.16 26.70
N GLN A 275 12.56 3.63 26.70
CA GLN A 275 13.76 4.43 26.44
C GLN A 275 13.76 4.89 24.97
N VAL A 276 13.87 6.20 24.74
CA VAL A 276 13.84 6.75 23.37
C VAL A 276 15.14 7.45 23.02
N THR A 277 15.68 7.12 21.84
CA THR A 277 16.78 7.85 21.21
C THR A 277 16.31 8.42 19.88
N ILE A 278 16.69 9.65 19.55
CA ILE A 278 16.40 10.28 18.25
C ILE A 278 17.71 10.53 17.52
N GLU A 279 17.83 10.04 16.29
CA GLU A 279 19.00 10.20 15.43
C GLU A 279 18.64 10.93 14.12
N GLY A 280 19.67 11.49 13.45
CA GLY A 280 19.52 12.17 12.16
C GLY A 280 19.12 13.65 12.22
N LEU A 281 19.05 14.25 13.42
CA LEU A 281 18.70 15.67 13.61
C LEU A 281 19.89 16.63 13.81
N SER A 282 21.12 16.11 13.78
CA SER A 282 22.38 16.88 13.90
C SER A 282 22.87 17.39 12.55
#